data_AF-A0A7J6YH48-F1
#
_entry.id   AF-A0A7J6YH48-F1
#
_cell.length_a   1.000
_cell.length_b   1.000
_cell.length_c   1.000
_cell.angle_alpha   90.00
_cell.angle_beta   90.00
_cell.angle_gamma   90.00
#
_symmetry.space_group_name_H-M   'P 1'
#
loop_
_entity.id
_entity.type
_entity.pdbx_description
1 polymer ?
#
loop_
_entity_poly.entity_id
_entity_poly.type
_entity_poly.pdbx_seq_one_letter_code
_entity_poly.pdbx_strand_id
1 'polypeptide(L)'
;MSRLNPATLESLMQVWGRVGRSPFPPSSSGKACEGSRRIPTADARLLRKAGIIEDASSTITGGWTIPFSVVEEKTTGLRRRWIAWPRDKNRDDPYEANVPLLHISHYLPPVMAEAASCLDLKAFFFQVSLPRETRHLFRCRVEDGTLVELTRLPMGYKASPEILQIITSAIAGVTTVVHRLWAAPPLVRDDVWIDNIRSAGSRSDATLWEAQVLRNADGRHATMGEDRESGATHYIFLGVQFDLRHTGRYP
;
A
#
# COMPACT_ATOMS: atom_id res chain seq x y z
N MET A 1 -15.44 -4.93 16.61
CA MET A 1 -16.32 -4.26 15.63
C MET A 1 -15.44 -3.59 14.57
N SER A 2 -15.78 -3.70 13.28
CA SER A 2 -14.98 -3.08 12.20
C SER A 2 -15.02 -1.54 12.31
N ARG A 3 -13.93 -0.87 11.94
CA ARG A 3 -13.92 0.61 11.80
C ARG A 3 -14.50 1.05 10.46
N LEU A 4 -14.40 0.21 9.44
CA LEU A 4 -14.91 0.47 8.10
C LEU A 4 -16.43 0.55 8.14
N ASN A 5 -17.00 1.50 7.39
CA ASN A 5 -18.43 1.50 7.17
C ASN A 5 -18.85 0.26 6.34
N PRO A 6 -20.15 -0.12 6.33
CA PRO A 6 -20.59 -1.37 5.71
C PRO A 6 -20.23 -1.48 4.23
N ALA A 7 -20.41 -0.39 3.46
CA ALA A 7 -20.11 -0.37 2.03
C ALA A 7 -18.62 -0.58 1.74
N THR A 8 -17.75 0.06 2.53
CA THR A 8 -16.30 -0.08 2.36
C THR A 8 -15.80 -1.43 2.85
N LEU A 9 -16.39 -1.98 3.91
CA LEU A 9 -16.10 -3.34 4.35
C LEU A 9 -16.46 -4.36 3.28
N GLU A 10 -17.64 -4.21 2.66
CA GLU A 10 -18.07 -5.08 1.56
C GLU A 10 -17.10 -4.99 0.37
N SER A 11 -16.74 -3.77 -0.06
CA SER A 11 -15.75 -3.54 -1.12
C SER A 11 -14.41 -4.21 -0.78
N LEU A 12 -13.90 -4.04 0.45
CA LEU A 12 -12.67 -4.69 0.89
C LEU A 12 -12.77 -6.22 0.82
N MET A 13 -13.88 -6.79 1.28
CA MET A 13 -14.10 -8.24 1.22
C MET A 13 -14.18 -8.77 -0.21
N GLN A 14 -14.80 -8.01 -1.12
CA GLN A 14 -14.88 -8.35 -2.53
C GLN A 14 -13.49 -8.37 -3.19
N VAL A 15 -12.69 -7.31 -3.02
CA VAL A 15 -11.34 -7.26 -3.59
C VAL A 15 -10.41 -8.29 -2.93
N TRP A 16 -10.53 -8.49 -1.62
CA TRP A 16 -9.75 -9.50 -0.89
C TRP A 16 -10.08 -10.92 -1.35
N GLY A 17 -11.36 -11.22 -1.60
CA GLY A 17 -11.79 -12.51 -2.15
C GLY A 17 -11.22 -12.82 -3.53
N ARG A 18 -10.84 -11.80 -4.33
CA ARG A 18 -10.21 -11.97 -5.64
C ARG A 18 -8.73 -12.33 -5.56
N VAL A 19 -8.04 -11.93 -4.48
CA VAL A 19 -6.64 -12.31 -4.23
C VAL A 19 -6.48 -13.83 -4.32
N GLY A 20 -7.43 -14.58 -3.76
CA GLY A 20 -7.46 -16.04 -3.73
C GLY A 20 -8.04 -16.73 -4.95
N ARG A 21 -8.49 -16.01 -5.99
CA ARG A 21 -9.06 -16.62 -7.20
C ARG A 21 -7.98 -16.74 -8.28
N SER A 22 -7.86 -17.94 -8.84
CA SER A 22 -7.13 -18.12 -10.10
C SER A 22 -8.10 -17.87 -11.27
N PRO A 23 -7.72 -17.06 -12.27
CA PRO A 23 -8.54 -16.89 -13.47
C PRO A 23 -8.57 -18.15 -14.35
N PHE A 24 -7.64 -19.10 -14.17
CA PHE A 24 -7.57 -20.35 -14.96
C PHE A 24 -7.17 -21.57 -14.10
N PRO A 25 -7.47 -22.80 -14.55
CA PRO A 25 -6.82 -23.99 -14.00
C PRO A 25 -5.30 -23.87 -14.14
N PRO A 26 -4.51 -24.50 -13.24
CA PRO A 26 -3.05 -24.38 -13.24
C PRO A 26 -2.49 -24.71 -14.63
N SER A 27 -1.98 -23.70 -15.33
CA SER A 27 -1.54 -23.89 -16.71
C SER A 27 -0.31 -24.82 -16.72
N SER A 28 -0.34 -25.84 -17.57
CA SER A 28 0.78 -26.72 -17.87
C SER A 28 1.92 -26.04 -18.67
N SER A 29 1.77 -24.75 -19.01
CA SER A 29 2.68 -24.02 -19.91
C SER A 29 3.95 -23.45 -19.22
N GLY A 30 4.16 -23.74 -17.94
CA GLY A 30 5.19 -23.13 -17.09
C GLY A 30 6.66 -23.33 -17.47
N LYS A 31 6.99 -24.08 -18.54
CA LYS A 31 8.39 -24.36 -18.93
C LYS A 31 9.07 -23.22 -19.70
N ALA A 32 8.33 -22.32 -20.35
CA ALA A 32 8.92 -21.38 -21.32
C ALA A 32 9.50 -20.08 -20.70
N CYS A 33 9.37 -19.86 -19.39
CA CYS A 33 9.79 -18.59 -18.76
C CYS A 33 10.40 -18.77 -17.36
N GLU A 34 11.09 -19.89 -17.09
CA GLU A 34 11.68 -20.13 -15.77
C GLU A 34 12.91 -19.25 -15.46
N GLY A 35 13.57 -18.69 -16.47
CA GLY A 35 14.77 -17.86 -16.29
C GLY A 35 14.49 -16.51 -15.63
N SER A 36 13.37 -15.86 -15.97
CA SER A 36 12.99 -14.54 -15.43
C SER A 36 12.27 -14.60 -14.08
N ARG A 37 12.06 -15.80 -13.53
CA ARG A 37 11.28 -16.05 -12.31
C ARG A 37 12.16 -16.49 -11.14
N ARG A 38 13.38 -15.93 -11.06
CA ARG A 38 14.41 -16.32 -10.08
C ARG A 38 14.83 -15.15 -9.20
N ILE A 39 14.80 -15.37 -7.89
CA ILE A 39 15.36 -14.45 -6.90
C ILE A 39 16.82 -14.84 -6.65
N PRO A 40 17.76 -13.87 -6.63
CA PRO A 40 19.12 -14.13 -6.18
C PRO A 40 19.16 -14.79 -4.80
N THR A 41 20.00 -15.81 -4.58
CA THR A 41 20.01 -16.56 -3.30
C THR A 41 20.25 -15.65 -2.09
N ALA A 42 21.08 -14.61 -2.24
CA ALA A 42 21.32 -13.62 -1.18
C ALA A 42 20.06 -12.81 -0.85
N ASP A 43 19.32 -12.33 -1.85
CA ASP A 43 18.08 -11.59 -1.68
C ASP A 43 17.00 -12.50 -1.06
N ALA A 44 16.91 -13.76 -1.49
CA ALA A 44 15.97 -14.74 -0.94
C ALA A 44 16.17 -14.99 0.56
N ARG A 45 17.43 -15.05 1.04
CA ARG A 45 17.74 -15.17 2.47
C ARG A 45 17.21 -13.97 3.28
N LEU A 46 17.36 -12.76 2.76
CA LEU A 46 16.85 -11.54 3.40
C LEU A 46 15.32 -11.52 3.43
N LEU A 47 14.67 -11.87 2.32
CA LEU A 47 13.21 -11.92 2.22
C LEU A 47 12.59 -12.97 3.14
N ARG A 48 13.24 -14.13 3.32
CA ARG A 48 12.83 -15.15 4.30
C ARG A 48 12.94 -14.64 5.72
N LYS A 49 14.07 -14.01 6.08
CA LYS A 49 14.27 -13.43 7.41
C LYS A 49 13.22 -12.36 7.72
N ALA A 50 12.81 -11.60 6.71
CA ALA A 50 11.72 -10.62 6.81
C ALA A 50 10.31 -11.22 6.78
N GLY A 51 10.18 -12.55 6.57
CA GLY A 51 8.90 -13.22 6.48
C GLY A 51 8.04 -12.73 5.30
N ILE A 52 8.67 -12.37 4.17
CA ILE A 52 8.02 -11.95 2.91
C ILE A 52 7.83 -13.15 1.98
N ILE A 53 8.73 -14.13 2.05
CA ILE A 53 8.65 -15.39 1.32
C ILE A 53 8.88 -16.57 2.26
N GLU A 54 8.32 -17.72 1.92
CA GLU A 54 8.54 -19.00 2.60
C GLU A 54 8.66 -20.15 1.60
N ASP A 55 9.06 -21.34 2.07
CA ASP A 55 9.03 -22.55 1.24
C ASP A 55 7.61 -22.82 0.75
N ALA A 56 7.48 -23.12 -0.53
CA ALA A 56 6.18 -23.36 -1.13
C ALA A 56 5.48 -24.56 -0.49
N SER A 57 4.18 -24.41 -0.25
CA SER A 57 3.33 -25.52 0.18
C SER A 57 3.18 -26.57 -0.93
N SER A 58 2.70 -27.77 -0.56
CA SER A 58 2.46 -28.87 -1.50
C SER A 58 1.31 -28.63 -2.48
N THR A 59 0.54 -27.53 -2.31
CA THR A 59 -0.50 -27.12 -3.24
C THR A 59 0.08 -26.92 -4.64
N ILE A 60 -0.66 -27.29 -5.68
CA ILE A 60 -0.23 -27.08 -7.08
C ILE A 60 -0.07 -25.58 -7.34
N THR A 61 1.02 -25.19 -7.98
CA THR A 61 1.27 -23.79 -8.35
C THR A 61 0.17 -23.30 -9.29
N GLY A 62 -0.60 -22.31 -8.82
CA GLY A 62 -1.67 -21.69 -9.60
C GLY A 62 -1.26 -20.38 -10.26
N GLY A 63 -0.15 -19.77 -9.85
CA GLY A 63 0.33 -18.52 -10.43
C GLY A 63 1.81 -18.24 -10.14
N TRP A 64 2.40 -17.44 -11.03
CA TRP A 64 3.82 -17.09 -11.01
C TRP A 64 4.01 -15.59 -10.87
N THR A 65 5.08 -15.21 -10.20
CA THR A 65 5.58 -13.84 -10.07
C THR A 65 6.93 -13.71 -10.76
N ILE A 66 7.16 -12.54 -11.34
CA ILE A 66 8.46 -12.10 -11.84
C ILE A 66 9.09 -11.29 -10.71
N PRO A 67 10.11 -11.80 -10.00
CA PRO A 67 10.80 -11.04 -8.99
C PRO A 67 11.87 -10.16 -9.63
N PHE A 68 11.99 -8.92 -9.19
CA PHE A 68 13.10 -8.04 -9.54
C PHE A 68 13.36 -7.03 -8.42
N SER A 69 14.56 -6.47 -8.42
CA SER A 69 14.96 -5.45 -7.46
C SER A 69 15.16 -4.11 -8.18
N VAL A 70 14.61 -3.04 -7.63
CA VAL A 70 14.81 -1.66 -8.06
C VAL A 70 15.78 -1.00 -7.10
N VAL A 71 16.73 -0.22 -7.60
CA VAL A 71 17.60 0.61 -6.77
C VAL A 71 17.10 2.05 -6.88
N GLU A 72 16.71 2.62 -5.75
CA GLU A 72 16.28 3.99 -5.61
C GLU A 72 17.44 4.82 -5.05
N GLU A 73 17.66 6.00 -5.61
CA GLU A 73 18.51 7.00 -5.01
C GLU A 73 17.71 7.78 -3.97
N LYS A 74 18.24 7.87 -2.75
CA LYS A 74 17.71 8.67 -1.65
C LYS A 74 18.79 9.62 -1.16
N THR A 75 18.38 10.68 -0.48
CA THR A 75 19.30 11.61 0.21
C THR A 75 20.21 10.90 1.22
N THR A 76 19.75 9.78 1.78
CA THR A 76 20.49 8.92 2.71
C THR A 76 21.32 7.82 2.04
N GLY A 77 21.34 7.76 0.70
CA GLY A 77 22.10 6.78 -0.08
C GLY A 77 21.23 5.92 -1.01
N LEU A 78 21.80 4.83 -1.53
CA LEU A 78 21.08 3.90 -2.39
C LEU A 78 20.21 2.95 -1.57
N ARG A 79 18.92 2.87 -1.90
CA ARG A 79 17.96 1.95 -1.30
C ARG A 79 17.53 0.92 -2.33
N ARG A 80 17.73 -0.37 -2.04
CA ARG A 80 17.17 -1.46 -2.85
C ARG A 80 15.74 -1.77 -2.40
N ARG A 81 14.80 -1.86 -3.35
CA ARG A 81 13.44 -2.36 -3.15
C ARG A 81 13.22 -3.61 -3.98
N TRP A 82 12.67 -4.64 -3.35
CA TRP A 82 12.25 -5.84 -4.06
C TRP A 82 10.79 -5.72 -4.50
N ILE A 83 10.50 -6.16 -5.72
CA ILE A 83 9.17 -6.15 -6.32
C ILE A 83 8.87 -7.55 -6.87
N ALA A 84 7.70 -8.07 -6.50
CA ALA A 84 7.10 -9.21 -7.18
C ALA A 84 6.00 -8.73 -8.10
N TRP A 85 6.16 -9.00 -9.40
CA TRP A 85 5.17 -8.68 -10.41
C TRP A 85 4.48 -9.94 -10.91
N PRO A 86 3.24 -10.22 -10.47
CA PRO A 86 2.43 -11.32 -10.98
C PRO A 86 1.83 -10.94 -12.36
N ARG A 87 2.69 -10.79 -13.37
CA ARG A 87 2.32 -10.31 -14.71
C ARG A 87 1.15 -11.08 -15.32
N ASP A 88 1.22 -12.41 -15.29
CA ASP A 88 0.19 -13.26 -15.89
C ASP A 88 -1.13 -13.11 -15.14
N LYS A 89 -1.13 -13.16 -13.79
CA LYS A 89 -2.35 -12.93 -13.00
C LYS A 89 -2.94 -11.53 -13.25
N ASN A 90 -2.11 -10.48 -13.34
CA ASN A 90 -2.60 -9.12 -13.64
C ASN A 90 -3.27 -9.02 -15.02
N ARG A 91 -2.72 -9.70 -16.02
CA ARG A 91 -3.29 -9.75 -17.38
C ARG A 91 -4.61 -10.53 -17.39
N ASP A 92 -4.65 -11.63 -16.65
CA ASP A 92 -5.69 -12.64 -16.78
C ASP A 92 -6.87 -12.43 -15.80
N ASP A 93 -6.69 -11.69 -14.71
CA ASP A 93 -7.77 -11.28 -13.81
C ASP A 93 -8.60 -10.17 -14.48
N PRO A 94 -9.91 -10.33 -14.72
CA PRO A 94 -10.74 -9.29 -15.34
C PRO A 94 -11.03 -8.10 -14.40
N TYR A 95 -10.66 -8.20 -13.12
CA TYR A 95 -10.89 -7.12 -12.16
C TYR A 95 -9.96 -5.94 -12.39
N GLU A 96 -10.52 -4.75 -12.49
CA GLU A 96 -9.74 -3.51 -12.42
C GLU A 96 -9.92 -2.87 -11.06
N ALA A 97 -8.80 -2.45 -10.47
CA ALA A 97 -8.77 -1.90 -9.13
C ALA A 97 -9.55 -0.58 -9.09
N ASN A 98 -10.53 -0.50 -8.19
CA ASN A 98 -11.34 0.69 -8.01
C ASN A 98 -10.68 1.62 -6.99
N VAL A 99 -9.55 2.22 -7.38
CA VAL A 99 -8.84 3.20 -6.55
C VAL A 99 -8.96 4.56 -7.20
N PRO A 100 -9.67 5.53 -6.59
CA PRO A 100 -9.71 6.88 -7.10
C PRO A 100 -8.37 7.57 -6.79
N LEU A 101 -7.30 7.18 -7.48
CA LEU A 101 -6.04 7.92 -7.54
C LEU A 101 -6.26 9.10 -8.50
N LEU A 102 -6.80 10.17 -7.95
CA LEU A 102 -7.28 11.30 -8.73
C LEU A 102 -6.13 12.15 -9.26
N HIS A 103 -6.38 13.01 -10.23
CA HIS A 103 -5.37 13.98 -10.64
C HIS A 103 -4.96 14.89 -9.47
N ILE A 104 -3.69 15.33 -9.43
CA ILE A 104 -3.10 16.14 -8.34
C ILE A 104 -3.94 17.37 -7.97
N SER A 105 -4.67 17.94 -8.93
CA SER A 105 -5.59 19.06 -8.72
C SER A 105 -6.66 18.80 -7.64
N HIS A 106 -7.09 17.54 -7.45
CA HIS A 106 -8.04 17.18 -6.39
C HIS A 106 -7.47 17.32 -4.98
N TYR A 107 -6.14 17.34 -4.87
CA TYR A 107 -5.38 17.45 -3.64
C TYR A 107 -4.86 18.87 -3.42
N LEU A 108 -5.27 19.87 -4.22
CA LEU A 108 -4.91 21.27 -4.00
C LEU A 108 -5.70 22.03 -2.93
N PRO A 109 -6.98 21.71 -2.60
CA PRO A 109 -7.78 22.54 -1.68
C PRO A 109 -7.13 22.85 -0.32
N PRO A 110 -6.32 21.96 0.28
CA PRO A 110 -5.56 22.27 1.50
C PRO A 110 -4.58 23.44 1.41
N VAL A 111 -4.31 24.02 0.23
CA VAL A 111 -3.55 25.28 0.10
C VAL A 111 -4.15 26.43 0.91
N MET A 112 -5.46 26.38 1.18
CA MET A 112 -6.18 27.38 1.99
C MET A 112 -6.20 27.06 3.48
N ALA A 113 -5.64 25.93 3.92
CA ALA A 113 -5.57 25.57 5.34
C ALA A 113 -4.45 26.33 6.06
N GLU A 114 -4.52 26.40 7.39
CA GLU A 114 -3.46 27.03 8.20
C GLU A 114 -2.21 26.16 8.25
N ALA A 115 -2.39 24.84 8.37
CA ALA A 115 -1.32 23.86 8.45
C ALA A 115 -1.77 22.49 7.92
N ALA A 116 -0.80 21.63 7.65
CA ALA A 116 -1.05 20.22 7.38
C ALA A 116 -0.03 19.33 8.10
N SER A 117 -0.46 18.13 8.46
CA SER A 117 0.42 17.04 8.86
C SER A 117 0.49 15.98 7.75
N CYS A 118 1.70 15.65 7.29
CA CYS A 118 1.94 14.63 6.26
C CYS A 118 2.68 13.43 6.86
N LEU A 119 2.20 12.24 6.51
CA LEU A 119 2.65 10.95 7.03
C LEU A 119 2.67 9.93 5.89
N ASP A 120 3.59 8.97 5.92
CA ASP A 120 3.55 7.79 5.05
C ASP A 120 3.58 6.49 5.85
N LEU A 121 3.05 5.41 5.27
CA LEU A 121 3.16 4.05 5.83
C LEU A 121 4.37 3.32 5.21
N LYS A 122 5.35 2.98 6.05
CA LYS A 122 6.61 2.38 5.60
C LYS A 122 6.39 0.98 5.03
N ALA A 123 6.69 0.82 3.74
CA ALA A 123 6.70 -0.48 3.05
C ALA A 123 5.41 -1.30 3.30
N PHE A 124 4.26 -0.61 3.31
CA PHE A 124 3.03 -1.11 3.91
C PHE A 124 2.47 -2.38 3.25
N PHE A 125 2.72 -2.59 1.95
CA PHE A 125 2.37 -3.82 1.24
C PHE A 125 2.88 -5.08 1.97
N PHE A 126 4.08 -5.04 2.54
CA PHE A 126 4.69 -6.18 3.23
C PHE A 126 4.15 -6.41 4.65
N GLN A 127 3.33 -5.51 5.17
CA GLN A 127 2.67 -5.69 6.48
C GLN A 127 1.33 -6.43 6.34
N VAL A 128 0.76 -6.47 5.13
CA VAL A 128 -0.50 -7.15 4.83
C VAL A 128 -0.25 -8.62 4.47
N SER A 129 -0.64 -9.53 5.35
CA SER A 129 -0.48 -10.99 5.18
C SER A 129 -1.43 -11.57 4.12
N LEU A 130 -0.90 -12.43 3.26
CA LEU A 130 -1.72 -13.27 2.37
C LEU A 130 -2.25 -14.49 3.12
N PRO A 131 -3.55 -14.84 2.94
CA PRO A 131 -4.08 -16.11 3.43
C PRO A 131 -3.32 -17.26 2.80
N ARG A 132 -2.99 -18.28 3.61
CA ARG A 132 -2.07 -19.37 3.23
C ARG A 132 -2.56 -20.11 1.98
N GLU A 133 -3.86 -20.34 1.91
CA GLU A 133 -4.56 -20.97 0.80
C GLU A 133 -4.45 -20.20 -0.52
N THR A 134 -4.07 -18.92 -0.52
CA THR A 134 -3.94 -18.09 -1.74
C THR A 134 -2.49 -17.96 -2.23
N ARG A 135 -1.50 -18.29 -1.39
CA ARG A 135 -0.06 -18.04 -1.66
C ARG A 135 0.46 -18.81 -2.88
N HIS A 136 -0.16 -19.95 -3.19
CA HIS A 136 0.16 -20.75 -4.38
C HIS A 136 -0.08 -20.02 -5.72
N LEU A 137 -0.77 -18.87 -5.70
CA LEU A 137 -0.95 -17.97 -6.84
C LEU A 137 0.21 -16.98 -7.02
N PHE A 138 1.10 -16.88 -6.05
CA PHE A 138 2.20 -15.93 -6.01
C PHE A 138 3.51 -16.64 -5.71
N ARG A 139 3.99 -17.44 -6.67
CA ARG A 139 5.23 -18.22 -6.53
C ARG A 139 6.34 -17.74 -7.44
N CYS A 140 7.57 -18.00 -7.04
CA CYS A 140 8.76 -17.85 -7.88
C CYS A 140 9.81 -18.87 -7.40
N ARG A 141 10.94 -18.95 -8.11
CA ARG A 141 12.07 -19.77 -7.71
C ARG A 141 13.19 -18.92 -7.13
N VAL A 142 14.03 -19.54 -6.33
CA VAL A 142 15.36 -19.03 -6.00
C VAL A 142 16.35 -19.54 -7.07
N GLU A 143 17.50 -18.89 -7.22
CA GLU A 143 18.56 -19.31 -8.15
C GLU A 143 18.99 -20.77 -8.00
N ASP A 144 19.00 -21.29 -6.78
CA ASP A 144 19.29 -22.70 -6.44
C ASP A 144 18.16 -23.68 -6.83
N GLY A 145 17.06 -23.17 -7.38
CA GLY A 145 15.91 -23.94 -7.83
C GLY A 145 14.81 -24.12 -6.77
N THR A 146 15.02 -23.71 -5.52
CA THR A 146 14.00 -23.81 -4.47
C THR A 146 12.74 -23.03 -4.85
N LEU A 147 11.57 -23.69 -4.74
CA LEU A 147 10.28 -23.05 -4.97
C LEU A 147 9.82 -22.33 -3.70
N VAL A 148 9.49 -21.05 -3.84
CA VAL A 148 9.02 -20.20 -2.74
C VAL A 148 7.69 -19.55 -3.08
N GLU A 149 6.93 -19.22 -2.04
CA GLU A 149 5.67 -18.49 -2.16
C GLU A 149 5.70 -17.22 -1.32
N LEU A 150 5.01 -16.18 -1.81
CA LEU A 150 4.87 -14.92 -1.10
C LEU A 150 3.91 -15.11 0.08
N THR A 151 4.27 -14.55 1.23
CA THR A 151 3.44 -14.52 2.44
C THR A 151 2.74 -13.18 2.63
N ARG A 152 3.16 -12.15 1.89
CA ARG A 152 2.68 -10.76 1.98
C ARG A 152 2.16 -10.27 0.63
N LEU A 153 1.27 -9.29 0.68
CA LEU A 153 0.63 -8.73 -0.50
C LEU A 153 1.69 -8.14 -1.47
N PRO A 154 1.78 -8.63 -2.72
CA PRO A 154 2.78 -8.17 -3.67
C PRO A 154 2.48 -6.75 -4.17
N MET A 155 3.49 -5.88 -4.15
CA MET A 155 3.41 -4.51 -4.66
C MET A 155 3.04 -4.45 -6.15
N GLY A 156 3.49 -5.41 -6.96
CA GLY A 156 3.20 -5.45 -8.40
C GLY A 156 1.82 -6.01 -8.77
N TYR A 157 0.99 -6.40 -7.81
CA TYR A 157 -0.36 -6.91 -8.08
C TYR A 157 -1.37 -5.77 -8.22
N LYS A 158 -2.17 -5.79 -9.29
CA LYS A 158 -3.01 -4.65 -9.66
C LYS A 158 -4.08 -4.26 -8.65
N ALA A 159 -4.58 -5.20 -7.85
CA ALA A 159 -5.55 -4.90 -6.79
C ALA A 159 -4.90 -4.46 -5.46
N SER A 160 -3.58 -4.58 -5.32
CA SER A 160 -2.88 -4.20 -4.09
C SER A 160 -3.05 -2.72 -3.73
N PRO A 161 -2.95 -1.76 -4.67
CA PRO A 161 -3.20 -0.35 -4.36
C PRO A 161 -4.59 -0.08 -3.77
N GLU A 162 -5.63 -0.82 -4.17
CA GLU A 162 -6.98 -0.64 -3.64
C GLU A 162 -7.09 -1.10 -2.19
N ILE A 163 -6.57 -2.30 -1.92
CA ILE A 163 -6.51 -2.84 -0.57
C ILE A 163 -5.76 -1.87 0.34
N LEU A 164 -4.62 -1.35 -0.12
CA LEU A 164 -3.84 -0.37 0.65
C LEU A 164 -4.59 0.95 0.82
N GLN A 165 -5.18 1.50 -0.23
CA GLN A 165 -5.96 2.74 -0.15
C GLN A 165 -7.04 2.62 0.93
N ILE A 166 -7.80 1.51 0.96
CA ILE A 166 -8.84 1.28 1.96
C ILE A 166 -8.25 1.23 3.37
N ILE A 167 -7.18 0.44 3.58
CA ILE A 167 -6.57 0.28 4.90
C ILE A 167 -5.97 1.60 5.39
N THR A 168 -5.21 2.30 4.56
CA THR A 168 -4.60 3.59 4.88
C THR A 168 -5.67 4.66 5.14
N SER A 169 -6.75 4.68 4.35
CA SER A 169 -7.88 5.58 4.59
C SER A 169 -8.58 5.28 5.92
N ALA A 170 -8.63 4.01 6.33
CA ALA A 170 -9.16 3.62 7.63
C ALA A 170 -8.25 3.99 8.81
N ILE A 171 -6.92 4.00 8.59
CA ILE A 171 -5.93 4.48 9.57
C ILE A 171 -6.03 6.01 9.71
N ALA A 172 -6.13 6.73 8.58
CA ALA A 172 -6.31 8.18 8.54
C ALA A 172 -7.65 8.61 9.17
N GLY A 173 -8.71 7.80 9.01
CA GLY A 173 -10.05 8.14 9.48
C GLY A 173 -10.87 8.89 8.43
N VAL A 174 -10.65 8.61 7.15
CA VAL A 174 -11.38 9.24 6.04
C VAL A 174 -12.89 9.00 6.20
N THR A 175 -13.65 10.09 6.20
CA THR A 175 -15.09 10.12 6.54
C THR A 175 -15.96 9.24 5.65
N THR A 176 -15.56 9.01 4.39
CA THR A 176 -16.26 8.14 3.43
C THR A 176 -15.90 6.65 3.57
N VAL A 177 -14.88 6.31 4.35
CA VAL A 177 -14.35 4.95 4.50
C VAL A 177 -14.71 4.33 5.85
N VAL A 178 -14.68 5.13 6.93
CA VAL A 178 -14.93 4.64 8.29
C VAL A 178 -16.31 5.05 8.81
N HIS A 179 -16.77 4.39 9.87
CA HIS A 179 -17.92 4.88 10.63
C HIS A 179 -17.63 6.24 11.26
N ARG A 180 -18.68 7.08 11.39
CA ARG A 180 -18.59 8.45 11.94
C ARG A 180 -17.81 8.55 13.27
N LEU A 181 -17.93 7.54 14.15
CA LEU A 181 -17.22 7.52 15.45
C LEU A 181 -15.68 7.50 15.30
N TRP A 182 -15.17 6.97 14.20
CA TRP A 182 -13.74 6.85 13.92
C TRP A 182 -13.24 7.84 12.88
N ALA A 183 -14.14 8.68 12.37
CA ALA A 183 -13.85 9.60 11.29
C ALA A 183 -13.18 10.87 11.78
N ALA A 184 -12.41 11.51 10.91
CA ALA A 184 -11.87 12.84 11.13
C ALA A 184 -12.96 13.85 11.50
N PRO A 185 -12.68 14.78 12.42
CA PRO A 185 -13.61 15.86 12.72
C PRO A 185 -13.83 16.71 11.46
N PRO A 186 -14.99 17.35 11.28
CA PRO A 186 -15.30 18.12 10.06
C PRO A 186 -14.32 19.25 9.72
N LEU A 187 -13.53 19.71 10.70
CA LEU A 187 -12.51 20.76 10.54
C LEU A 187 -11.17 20.23 10.01
N VAL A 188 -10.99 18.91 9.98
CA VAL A 188 -9.79 18.25 9.43
C VAL A 188 -10.16 17.60 8.12
N ARG A 189 -9.43 17.98 7.07
CA ARG A 189 -9.48 17.32 5.78
C ARG A 189 -8.37 16.30 5.68
N ASP A 190 -8.75 15.03 5.61
CA ASP A 190 -7.84 13.94 5.29
C ASP A 190 -7.84 13.67 3.78
N ASP A 191 -6.65 13.67 3.19
CA ASP A 191 -6.41 13.15 1.85
C ASP A 191 -5.46 11.95 1.94
N VAL A 192 -5.77 10.87 1.23
CA VAL A 192 -4.97 9.64 1.23
C VAL A 192 -4.63 9.22 -0.19
N TRP A 193 -3.38 8.82 -0.40
CA TRP A 193 -2.90 8.25 -1.65
C TRP A 193 -2.05 7.01 -1.37
N ILE A 194 -2.64 5.84 -1.54
CA ILE A 194 -2.06 4.51 -1.27
C ILE A 194 -1.52 4.44 0.16
N ASP A 195 -0.27 4.82 0.40
CA ASP A 195 0.44 4.83 1.68
C ASP A 195 0.64 6.23 2.28
N ASN A 196 0.40 7.30 1.51
CA ASN A 196 0.56 8.69 1.97
C ASN A 196 -0.74 9.22 2.57
N ILE A 197 -0.63 9.94 3.68
CA ILE A 197 -1.73 10.59 4.41
C ILE A 197 -1.37 12.06 4.56
N ARG A 198 -2.34 12.94 4.32
CA ARG A 198 -2.28 14.35 4.70
C ARG A 198 -3.52 14.74 5.46
N SER A 199 -3.34 15.33 6.64
CA SER A 199 -4.40 15.90 7.45
C SER A 199 -4.23 17.42 7.53
N ALA A 200 -5.15 18.18 6.94
CA ALA A 200 -5.07 19.63 6.84
C ALA A 200 -6.21 20.33 7.58
N GLY A 201 -5.91 21.47 8.21
CA GLY A 201 -6.88 22.23 9.01
C GLY A 201 -6.21 23.40 9.75
N SER A 202 -6.75 23.76 10.92
CA SER A 202 -6.01 24.60 11.86
C SER A 202 -4.74 23.86 12.34
N ARG A 203 -3.72 24.59 12.79
CA ARG A 203 -2.49 23.95 13.31
C ARG A 203 -2.77 22.99 14.46
N SER A 204 -3.66 23.38 15.38
CA SER A 204 -4.06 22.54 16.50
C SER A 204 -4.82 21.29 16.04
N ASP A 205 -5.75 21.43 15.10
CA ASP A 205 -6.56 20.30 14.64
C ASP A 205 -5.73 19.30 13.81
N ALA A 206 -4.86 19.79 12.92
CA ALA A 206 -3.98 18.94 12.12
C ALA A 206 -3.02 18.12 13.01
N THR A 207 -2.40 18.76 14.01
CA THR A 207 -1.48 18.09 14.94
C THR A 207 -2.21 17.12 15.87
N LEU A 208 -3.39 17.50 16.35
CA LEU A 208 -4.22 16.61 17.19
C LEU A 208 -4.64 15.36 16.41
N TRP A 209 -5.05 15.56 15.15
CA TRP A 209 -5.50 14.45 14.31
C TRP A 209 -4.33 13.57 13.87
N GLU A 210 -3.16 14.13 13.57
CA GLU A 210 -1.92 13.38 13.36
C GLU A 210 -1.66 12.40 14.51
N ALA A 211 -1.77 12.87 15.76
CA ALA A 211 -1.61 12.00 16.93
C ALA A 211 -2.65 10.87 16.97
N GLN A 212 -3.88 11.12 16.48
CA GLN A 212 -4.91 10.07 16.35
C GLN A 212 -4.57 9.07 15.23
N VAL A 213 -4.06 9.54 14.08
CA VAL A 213 -3.59 8.69 12.98
C VAL A 213 -2.45 7.78 13.44
N LEU A 214 -1.49 8.32 14.20
CA LEU A 214 -0.40 7.55 14.79
C LEU A 214 -0.91 6.48 15.76
N ARG A 215 -1.87 6.83 16.64
CA ARG A 215 -2.53 5.84 17.52
C ARG A 215 -3.28 4.77 16.72
N ASN A 216 -3.90 5.15 15.61
CA ASN A 216 -4.62 4.20 14.75
C ASN A 216 -3.66 3.22 14.08
N ALA A 217 -2.51 3.70 13.60
CA ALA A 217 -1.48 2.88 13.00
C ALA A 217 -0.86 1.92 14.03
N ASP A 218 -0.45 2.43 15.20
CA ASP A 218 0.13 1.64 16.29
C ASP A 218 -0.82 0.54 16.77
N GLY A 219 -2.10 0.87 16.98
CA GLY A 219 -3.15 -0.08 17.35
C GLY A 219 -3.46 -1.14 16.29
N ARG A 220 -2.83 -1.07 15.10
CA ARG A 220 -2.89 -2.07 14.02
C ARG A 220 -1.52 -2.59 13.61
N HIS A 221 -0.48 -2.31 14.40
CA HIS A 221 0.90 -2.67 14.12
C HIS A 221 1.36 -2.19 12.73
N ALA A 222 0.78 -1.07 12.25
CA ALA A 222 1.18 -0.42 11.01
C ALA A 222 2.38 0.49 11.29
N THR A 223 3.48 0.24 10.59
CA THR A 223 4.73 1.01 10.74
C THR A 223 4.64 2.30 9.92
N MET A 224 4.88 3.44 10.56
CA MET A 224 4.99 4.75 9.91
C MET A 224 6.37 4.94 9.27
N GLY A 225 6.44 5.80 8.25
CA GLY A 225 7.67 6.29 7.66
C GLY A 225 8.49 7.14 8.62
N GLU A 226 9.74 7.37 8.25
CA GLU A 226 10.70 8.17 9.03
C GLU A 226 10.51 9.67 8.78
N ASP A 227 10.12 10.03 7.55
CA ASP A 227 9.87 11.41 7.14
C ASP A 227 8.44 11.79 7.53
N ARG A 228 8.31 12.82 8.37
CA ARG A 228 7.03 13.36 8.78
C ARG A 228 7.08 14.88 8.83
N GLU A 229 6.01 15.51 8.41
CA GLU A 229 5.84 16.95 8.49
C GLU A 229 4.65 17.18 9.42
N SER A 230 4.87 17.74 10.60
CA SER A 230 3.83 17.89 11.64
C SER A 230 3.41 19.36 11.74
N GLY A 231 2.12 19.65 11.54
CA GLY A 231 1.59 21.01 11.60
C GLY A 231 2.36 22.00 10.71
N ALA A 232 2.83 21.54 9.56
CA ALA A 232 3.71 22.28 8.68
C ALA A 232 2.91 23.25 7.79
N THR A 233 3.49 24.42 7.54
CA THR A 233 3.00 25.36 6.52
C THR A 233 3.69 25.17 5.18
N HIS A 234 4.74 24.37 5.13
CA HIS A 234 5.52 24.01 3.95
C HIS A 234 5.74 22.52 3.98
N TYR A 235 5.33 21.83 2.92
CA TYR A 235 5.38 20.37 2.89
C TYR A 235 5.38 19.84 1.47
N ILE A 236 5.77 18.58 1.28
CA ILE A 236 5.66 17.89 -0.01
C ILE A 236 4.58 16.82 0.10
N PHE A 237 3.58 16.89 -0.78
CA PHE A 237 2.56 15.86 -0.90
C PHE A 237 2.42 15.44 -2.36
N LEU A 238 2.58 14.14 -2.64
CA LEU A 238 2.52 13.57 -4.00
C LEU A 238 3.52 14.21 -4.98
N GLY A 239 4.70 14.58 -4.49
CA GLY A 239 5.75 15.23 -5.28
C GLY A 239 5.49 16.70 -5.60
N VAL A 240 4.43 17.30 -5.05
CA VAL A 240 4.15 18.74 -5.17
C VAL A 240 4.47 19.45 -3.86
N GLN A 241 5.17 20.57 -3.98
CA GLN A 241 5.46 21.45 -2.86
C GLN A 241 4.25 22.34 -2.56
N PHE A 242 3.79 22.33 -1.31
CA PHE A 242 2.74 23.18 -0.79
C PHE A 242 3.35 24.28 0.08
N ASP A 243 2.90 25.51 -0.14
CA ASP A 243 3.20 26.69 0.68
C ASP A 243 1.86 27.29 1.14
N LEU A 244 1.55 27.10 2.43
CA LEU A 244 0.35 27.61 3.10
C LEU A 244 0.54 29.02 3.68
N ARG A 245 1.73 29.61 3.57
CA ARG A 245 2.06 30.94 4.12
C ARG A 245 1.51 32.07 3.23
N HIS A 246 0.98 31.74 2.06
CA HIS A 246 0.37 32.71 1.15
C HIS A 246 -1.07 33.04 1.55
N THR A 247 -1.22 33.93 2.53
CA THR A 247 -2.40 34.79 2.68
C THR A 247 -2.34 35.93 1.64
N GLY A 248 -2.25 35.57 0.36
CA GLY A 248 -2.32 36.52 -0.74
C GLY A 248 -3.77 36.95 -0.92
N ARG A 249 -4.09 38.20 -0.57
CA ARG A 249 -5.27 38.89 -1.11
C ARG A 249 -5.24 38.68 -2.63
N TYR A 250 -6.25 38.01 -3.18
CA TYR A 250 -6.48 38.06 -4.62
C TYR A 250 -6.68 39.53 -5.02
N PRO A 251 -6.04 40.03 -6.09
CA PRO A 251 -6.46 41.28 -6.71
C PRO A 251 -7.89 41.17 -7.27
#